data_AF-A0A924HN80-F1
#
_entry.id   AF-A0A924HN80-F1
#
_cell.length_a   1.000
_cell.length_b   1.000
_cell.length_c   1.000
_cell.angle_alpha   90.00
_cell.angle_beta   90.00
_cell.angle_gamma   90.00
#
_symmetry.space_group_name_H-M   'P 1'
#
loop_
_entity.id
_entity.type
_entity.pdbx_description
1 polymer ?
#
loop_
_entity_poly.entity_id
_entity_poly.type
_entity_poly.pdbx_seq_one_letter_code
_entity_poly.pdbx_strand_id
1 'polypeptide(L)'
;MIGELRGTRIHYSLDNLCAAFGYTRQAWYNHLKRPQLQVFQEHIVLERIKEIRRELPKTGYIKLCKELNNGFLKTLGISMGRDAIFDLVRANGMLVKNKTEAA
;
A
#
# COMPACT_ATOMS: atom_id res chain seq x y z
N MET A 1 14.41 12.54 -8.13
CA MET A 1 13.67 13.72 -8.63
C MET A 1 13.53 14.87 -7.61
N ILE A 2 12.54 14.94 -6.70
CA ILE A 2 12.46 16.07 -5.72
C ILE A 2 13.66 16.10 -4.75
N GLY A 3 14.10 14.94 -4.27
CA GLY A 3 15.27 14.82 -3.39
C GLY A 3 16.60 15.27 -4.03
N GLU A 4 16.72 15.15 -5.35
CA GLU A 4 17.92 15.55 -6.10
C GLU A 4 17.95 17.04 -6.41
N LEU A 5 16.76 17.66 -6.55
CA LEU A 5 16.62 19.07 -6.92
C LEU A 5 16.65 20.01 -5.71
N ARG A 6 16.27 19.52 -4.53
CA ARG A 6 16.23 20.32 -3.30
C ARG A 6 17.61 20.92 -2.99
N GLY A 7 17.68 22.24 -2.90
CA GLY A 7 18.91 22.97 -2.50
C GLY A 7 19.92 23.21 -3.62
N THR A 8 19.66 22.76 -4.85
CA THR A 8 20.54 23.07 -6.00
C THR A 8 20.44 24.53 -6.46
N ARG A 9 19.30 25.20 -6.19
CA ARG A 9 19.09 26.63 -6.45
C ARG A 9 18.23 27.25 -5.34
N ILE A 10 18.38 28.56 -5.13
CA ILE A 10 17.74 29.33 -4.04
C ILE A 10 16.20 29.27 -4.12
N HIS A 11 15.63 29.16 -5.34
CA HIS A 11 14.18 29.11 -5.58
C HIS A 11 13.55 27.70 -5.50
N TYR A 12 14.35 26.65 -5.31
CA TYR A 12 13.86 25.28 -5.15
C TYR A 12 13.56 24.97 -3.69
N SER A 13 12.58 25.71 -3.14
CA SER A 13 11.95 25.34 -1.88
C SER A 13 11.20 24.01 -2.06
N LEU A 14 11.07 23.24 -0.97
CA LEU A 14 10.37 21.96 -1.02
C LEU A 14 8.90 22.13 -1.43
N ASP A 15 8.27 23.23 -1.03
CA ASP A 15 6.89 23.55 -1.36
C ASP A 15 6.72 23.83 -2.86
N ASN A 16 7.61 24.61 -3.47
CA ASN A 16 7.57 24.89 -4.91
C ASN A 16 7.80 23.62 -5.73
N LEU A 17 8.75 22.78 -5.32
CA LEU A 17 9.01 21.50 -5.99
C LEU A 17 7.80 20.57 -5.89
N CYS A 18 7.25 20.37 -4.69
CA CYS A 18 6.07 19.50 -4.53
C CYS A 18 4.89 20.01 -5.37
N ALA A 19 4.61 21.32 -5.35
CA ALA A 19 3.55 21.92 -6.15
C ALA A 19 3.76 21.72 -7.66
N ALA A 20 4.98 21.90 -8.16
CA ALA A 20 5.32 21.68 -9.57
C ALA A 20 5.07 20.22 -10.03
N PHE A 21 5.23 19.26 -9.11
CA PHE A 21 4.94 17.85 -9.36
C PHE A 21 3.51 17.43 -8.97
N GLY A 22 2.64 18.36 -8.58
CA GLY A 22 1.25 18.06 -8.20
C GLY A 22 1.09 17.36 -6.84
N TYR A 23 2.10 17.42 -5.97
CA TYR A 23 2.07 16.85 -4.63
C TYR A 23 1.99 17.93 -3.55
N THR A 24 1.44 17.58 -2.39
CA THR A 24 1.65 18.38 -1.17
C THR A 24 2.99 17.99 -0.53
N ARG A 25 3.60 18.92 0.21
CA ARG A 25 4.81 18.65 1.00
C ARG A 25 4.63 17.46 1.94
N GLN A 26 3.45 17.33 2.56
CA GLN A 26 3.13 16.22 3.44
C GLN A 26 3.07 14.88 2.69
N ALA A 27 2.50 14.87 1.48
CA ALA A 27 2.47 13.68 0.63
C ALA A 27 3.89 13.23 0.25
N TRP A 28 4.79 14.17 -0.05
CA TRP A 28 6.20 13.88 -0.32
C TRP A 28 6.90 13.23 0.88
N TYR A 29 6.76 13.79 2.08
CA TYR A 29 7.35 13.17 3.27
C TYR A 29 6.74 11.79 3.58
N ASN A 30 5.44 11.63 3.39
CA ASN A 30 4.80 10.32 3.56
C ASN A 30 5.31 9.30 2.54
N HIS A 31 5.59 9.73 1.31
CA HIS A 31 6.21 8.90 0.29
C HIS A 31 7.64 8.48 0.69
N LEU A 32 8.47 9.40 1.17
CA LEU A 32 9.81 9.10 1.67
C LEU A 32 9.81 8.13 2.86
N LYS A 33 8.75 8.12 3.66
CA LYS A 33 8.60 7.20 4.80
C LYS A 33 8.33 5.75 4.40
N ARG A 34 8.08 5.46 3.12
CA ARG A 34 7.85 4.09 2.63
C ARG A 34 9.16 3.49 2.12
N PRO A 35 9.87 2.66 2.92
CA PRO A 35 11.07 1.99 2.44
C PRO A 35 10.73 1.04 1.28
N GLN A 36 11.68 0.87 0.35
CA GLN A 36 11.53 -0.06 -0.78
C GLN A 36 11.17 -1.48 -0.34
N LEU A 37 11.72 -1.92 0.81
CA LEU A 37 11.39 -3.21 1.41
C LEU A 37 9.89 -3.33 1.75
N GLN A 38 9.29 -2.28 2.30
CA GLN A 38 7.86 -2.30 2.62
C GLN A 38 7.01 -2.42 1.34
N VAL A 39 7.35 -1.67 0.30
CA VAL A 39 6.65 -1.75 -1.00
C VAL A 39 6.74 -3.16 -1.59
N PHE A 40 7.93 -3.78 -1.49
CA PHE A 40 8.13 -5.15 -1.94
C PHE A 40 7.31 -6.16 -1.14
N GLN A 41 7.29 -6.04 0.20
CA GLN A 41 6.46 -6.89 1.06
C GLN A 41 4.96 -6.71 0.78
N GLU A 42 4.50 -5.47 0.59
CA GLU A 42 3.13 -5.15 0.19
C GLU A 42 2.75 -5.85 -1.13
N HIS A 43 3.66 -5.86 -2.11
CA HIS A 43 3.43 -6.54 -3.39
C HIS A 43 3.30 -8.06 -3.23
N ILE A 44 4.18 -8.70 -2.45
CA ILE A 44 4.10 -10.14 -2.15
C ILE A 44 2.77 -10.49 -1.48
N VAL A 45 2.34 -9.70 -0.50
CA VAL A 45 1.06 -9.90 0.19
C VAL A 45 -0.12 -9.74 -0.76
N LEU A 46 -0.09 -8.76 -1.66
CA LEU A 46 -1.15 -8.57 -2.67
C LEU A 46 -1.29 -9.77 -3.60
N GLU A 47 -0.19 -10.34 -4.09
CA GLU A 47 -0.23 -11.54 -4.93
C GLU A 47 -0.83 -12.72 -4.16
N ARG A 48 -0.43 -12.92 -2.90
CA ARG A 48 -1.02 -13.96 -2.06
C ARG A 48 -2.53 -13.76 -1.83
N ILE A 49 -2.97 -12.52 -1.65
CA ILE A 49 -4.41 -12.20 -1.53
C ILE A 49 -5.15 -12.57 -2.82
N LYS A 50 -4.56 -12.32 -4.01
CA LYS A 50 -5.16 -12.70 -5.29
C LYS A 50 -5.31 -14.22 -5.40
N GLU A 51 -4.29 -14.98 -5.01
CA GLU A 51 -4.34 -16.45 -4.98
C GLU A 51 -5.46 -16.96 -4.06
N ILE A 52 -5.50 -16.50 -2.82
CA ILE A 52 -6.54 -16.89 -1.85
C ILE A 52 -7.94 -16.62 -2.41
N ARG A 53 -8.13 -15.52 -3.14
CA ARG A 53 -9.42 -15.17 -3.73
C ARG A 53 -9.78 -15.95 -4.99
N ARG A 54 -8.80 -16.52 -5.68
CA ARG A 54 -9.04 -17.47 -6.77
C ARG A 54 -9.58 -18.79 -6.21
N GLU A 55 -9.03 -19.24 -5.08
CA GLU A 55 -9.46 -20.47 -4.39
C GLU A 55 -10.77 -20.27 -3.63
N LEU A 56 -10.93 -19.13 -2.95
CA LEU A 56 -12.07 -18.78 -2.13
C LEU A 56 -12.70 -17.45 -2.58
N PRO A 57 -13.57 -17.48 -3.62
CA PRO A 57 -14.22 -16.28 -4.12
C PRO A 57 -15.03 -15.54 -3.05
N LYS A 58 -14.99 -14.20 -3.07
CA LYS A 58 -15.71 -13.31 -2.12
C LYS A 58 -15.37 -13.55 -0.64
N THR A 59 -14.20 -14.10 -0.35
CA THR A 59 -13.74 -14.28 1.03
C THR A 59 -13.74 -12.96 1.78
N GLY A 60 -14.51 -12.93 2.87
CA GLY A 60 -14.58 -11.79 3.77
C GLY A 60 -13.23 -11.51 4.42
N TYR A 61 -13.04 -10.25 4.81
CA TYR A 61 -11.78 -9.73 5.34
C TYR A 61 -11.21 -10.55 6.52
N ILE A 62 -12.05 -10.98 7.46
CA ILE A 62 -11.62 -11.77 8.62
C ILE A 62 -10.97 -13.09 8.21
N LYS A 63 -11.56 -13.80 7.23
CA LYS A 63 -11.03 -15.07 6.72
C LYS A 63 -9.74 -14.83 5.93
N LEU A 64 -9.69 -13.78 5.11
CA LEU A 64 -8.49 -13.40 4.38
C LEU A 64 -7.31 -13.14 5.32
N CYS A 65 -7.52 -12.39 6.40
CA CYS A 65 -6.49 -12.16 7.41
C CYS A 65 -6.05 -13.44 8.11
N LYS A 66 -6.96 -14.37 8.38
CA LYS A 66 -6.60 -15.67 8.96
C LYS A 66 -5.72 -16.48 8.01
N GLU A 67 -6.07 -16.56 6.73
CA GLU A 67 -5.27 -17.28 5.73
C GLU A 67 -3.87 -16.68 5.54
N LEU A 68 -3.76 -15.34 5.53
CA LEU A 68 -2.45 -14.67 5.48
C LEU A 68 -1.62 -14.93 6.74
N ASN A 69 -2.26 -14.92 7.92
CA ASN A 69 -1.59 -15.20 9.19
C ASN A 69 -1.32 -16.70 9.42
N ASN A 70 -1.86 -17.59 8.57
CA ASN A 70 -1.68 -19.03 8.66
C ASN A 70 -0.29 -19.46 8.12
N GLY A 71 0.76 -18.88 8.72
CA GLY A 71 2.16 -19.19 8.40
C GLY A 71 2.77 -18.32 7.31
N PHE A 72 2.02 -17.88 6.29
CA PHE A 72 2.60 -17.14 5.15
C PHE A 72 3.39 -15.89 5.57
N LEU A 73 2.78 -14.99 6.34
CA LEU A 73 3.46 -13.77 6.82
C LEU A 73 4.65 -14.10 7.72
N LYS A 74 4.52 -15.12 8.58
CA LYS A 74 5.57 -15.53 9.52
C LYS A 74 6.78 -16.12 8.79
N THR A 75 6.56 -16.98 7.79
CA THR A 75 7.62 -17.62 6.99
C THR A 75 8.44 -16.59 6.21
N LEU A 76 7.81 -15.52 5.75
CA LEU A 76 8.49 -14.44 5.02
C LEU A 76 9.03 -13.33 5.94
N GLY A 77 8.86 -13.44 7.25
CA GLY A 77 9.28 -12.41 8.21
C GLY A 77 8.54 -11.08 8.05
N ILE A 78 7.32 -11.09 7.48
CA ILE A 78 6.53 -9.89 7.22
C ILE A 78 5.66 -9.60 8.45
N SER A 79 5.98 -8.50 9.15
CA SER A 79 5.14 -8.00 10.26
C SER A 79 4.05 -7.08 9.71
N MET A 80 2.96 -7.67 9.22
CA MET A 80 1.81 -6.92 8.73
C MET A 80 0.57 -7.25 9.57
N GLY A 81 0.09 -6.26 10.32
CA GLY A 81 -1.10 -6.40 11.15
C GLY A 81 -2.40 -6.38 10.34
N ARG A 82 -3.51 -6.62 11.06
CA ARG A 82 -4.88 -6.54 10.51
C ARG A 82 -5.08 -5.23 9.73
N ASP A 83 -4.98 -4.10 10.42
CA ASP A 83 -5.31 -2.80 9.83
C ASP A 83 -4.43 -2.47 8.62
N ALA A 84 -3.14 -2.84 8.65
CA ALA A 84 -2.25 -2.71 7.51
C ALA A 84 -2.69 -3.54 6.30
N ILE A 85 -3.15 -4.78 6.50
CA ILE A 85 -3.74 -5.61 5.43
C ILE A 85 -5.03 -4.96 4.90
N PHE A 86 -5.87 -4.39 5.78
CA PHE A 86 -7.09 -3.72 5.36
C PHE A 86 -6.80 -2.50 4.48
N ASP A 87 -5.89 -1.63 4.94
CA ASP A 87 -5.46 -0.44 4.22
C ASP A 87 -4.81 -0.81 2.88
N LEU A 88 -4.00 -1.87 2.85
CA LEU A 88 -3.38 -2.38 1.63
C LEU A 88 -4.45 -2.84 0.62
N VAL A 89 -5.43 -3.63 1.06
CA VAL A 89 -6.55 -4.09 0.20
C VAL A 89 -7.39 -2.91 -0.26
N ARG A 90 -7.67 -1.93 0.61
CA ARG A 90 -8.45 -0.73 0.30
C ARG A 90 -7.74 0.16 -0.73
N ALA A 91 -6.46 0.44 -0.52
CA ALA A 91 -5.64 1.26 -1.41
C ALA A 91 -5.52 0.65 -2.82
N ASN A 92 -5.62 -0.67 -2.94
CA ASN A 92 -5.57 -1.39 -4.21
C ASN A 92 -6.97 -1.67 -4.80
N GLY A 93 -8.05 -1.10 -4.24
CA GLY A 93 -9.41 -1.28 -4.77
C GLY A 93 -9.93 -2.72 -4.64
N MET A 94 -9.31 -3.51 -3.78
CA MET A 94 -9.59 -4.94 -3.61
C MET A 94 -10.64 -5.22 -2.53
N LEU A 95 -11.41 -4.25 -2.04
CA LEU A 95 -12.49 -4.56 -1.11
C LEU A 95 -13.59 -5.36 -1.81
N VAL A 96 -14.11 -6.40 -1.15
CA VAL A 96 -15.24 -7.18 -1.69
C VAL A 96 -16.46 -6.27 -1.69
N LYS A 97 -16.94 -5.88 -2.87
CA LYS A 97 -18.14 -5.07 -3.02
C LYS A 97 -19.37 -5.95 -2.83
N ASN A 98 -20.32 -5.47 -2.03
CA ASN A 98 -21.66 -6.04 -1.99
C ASN A 98 -22.40 -5.64 -3.27
N LYS A 99 -23.25 -6.53 -3.79
CA LYS A 99 -23.93 -6.39 -5.10
C LYS A 99 -24.93 -5.22 -5.19
N THR A 100 -25.05 -4.38 -4.15
CA THR A 100 -26.10 -3.36 -4.06
C THR A 100 -25.78 -2.07 -4.84
N GLU A 101 -24.56 -1.89 -5.34
CA GLU A 101 -24.19 -0.73 -6.15
C GLU A 101 -23.50 -1.21 -7.43
N ALA A 102 -24.32 -1.68 -8.37
CA ALA A 102 -24.01 -1.55 -9.78
C ALA A 102 -24.38 -0.12 -10.18
N ALA A 103 -23.37 0.68 -10.52
CA ALA A 103 -23.55 1.87 -11.34
C ALA A 103 -23.43 1.47 -12.81
#